data_AF-A0A6A4GGJ2-F1
#
_entry.id   AF-A0A6A4GGJ2-F1
#
_cell.length_a   1.000
_cell.length_b   1.000
_cell.length_c   1.000
_cell.angle_alpha   90.00
_cell.angle_beta   90.00
_cell.angle_gamma   90.00
#
_symmetry.space_group_name_H-M   'P 1'
#
loop_
_entity.id
_entity.type
_entity.pdbx_description
1 polymer ?
#
loop_
_entity_poly.entity_id
_entity_poly.type
_entity_poly.pdbx_seq_one_letter_code
_entity_poly.pdbx_strand_id
1 'polypeptide(L)'
;MSSSASSLEATLGGLLVSVLIATFLYAITCFQAFLYWRTKFNDYLGVRVLVWAVWVFETMHTTCFWFYLYTILVKYYGVPQEMEQRHWSVTISIVFHGLITACVQSYYSYRVYVLSSGRWLIPTICWMLCGMEAVGALALAILFYRVGPVVWTEKWEFLATIDIGVDLAVGVVNTTMLCYYLHRRKTGYRSTDQMVTKIIEWSVESGLVTALAALAILIACLVAPDTAVYISMTSFYGKFFSNALLASLNGRGPFSPFRPMLIPPTQSTMGTMGISTGSTVPNFAVHISETTEMSSFSSPNKTAFDGVI
;
A
#
# COMPACT_ATOMS: atom_id res chain seq x y z
N MET A 1 -30.57 10.31 25.52
CA MET A 1 -30.87 10.20 24.07
C MET A 1 -29.93 11.07 23.23
N SER A 2 -29.50 12.26 23.67
CA SER A 2 -28.48 13.05 22.95
C SER A 2 -27.08 12.44 22.99
N SER A 3 -26.65 11.88 24.13
CA SER A 3 -25.33 11.25 24.28
C SER A 3 -25.14 9.99 23.42
N SER A 4 -26.18 9.16 23.30
CA SER A 4 -26.16 7.95 22.46
C SER A 4 -26.12 8.27 20.97
N ALA A 5 -26.82 9.33 20.54
CA ALA A 5 -26.79 9.78 19.15
C ALA A 5 -25.42 10.33 18.75
N SER A 6 -24.76 11.11 19.63
CA SER A 6 -23.41 11.61 19.39
C SER A 6 -22.35 10.51 19.32
N SER A 7 -22.46 9.47 20.15
CA SER A 7 -21.53 8.33 20.13
C SER A 7 -21.69 7.48 18.86
N LEU A 8 -22.93 7.31 18.39
CA LEU A 8 -23.24 6.61 17.16
C LEU A 8 -22.69 7.36 15.94
N GLU A 9 -22.94 8.67 15.86
CA GLU A 9 -22.42 9.53 14.78
C GLU A 9 -20.89 9.51 14.72
N ALA A 10 -20.21 9.62 15.86
CA ALA A 10 -18.75 9.52 15.93
C ALA A 10 -18.22 8.16 15.44
N THR A 11 -18.92 7.08 15.77
CA THR A 11 -18.52 5.71 15.40
C THR A 11 -18.73 5.43 13.92
N LEU A 12 -19.91 5.74 13.37
CA LEU A 12 -20.22 5.57 11.95
C LEU A 12 -19.44 6.54 11.07
N GLY A 13 -19.27 7.78 11.51
CA GLY A 13 -18.44 8.77 10.85
C GLY A 13 -16.98 8.33 10.78
N GLY A 14 -16.43 7.83 11.90
CA GLY A 14 -15.09 7.26 11.95
C GLY A 14 -14.92 6.07 11.01
N LEU A 15 -15.89 5.15 10.98
CA LEU A 15 -15.89 4.02 10.06
C LEU A 15 -15.91 4.47 8.60
N LEU A 16 -16.80 5.40 8.24
CA LEU A 16 -16.88 5.94 6.88
C LEU A 16 -15.55 6.57 6.44
N VAL A 17 -14.98 7.46 7.27
CA VAL A 17 -13.70 8.11 6.98
C VAL A 17 -12.58 7.08 6.82
N SER A 18 -12.54 6.08 7.70
CA SER A 18 -11.52 5.03 7.63
C SER A 18 -11.59 4.19 6.34
N VAL A 19 -12.79 3.83 5.89
CA VAL A 19 -12.99 3.09 4.63
C VAL A 19 -12.65 3.95 3.41
N LEU A 20 -12.90 5.26 3.47
CA LEU A 20 -12.46 6.19 2.42
C LEU A 20 -10.93 6.27 2.33
N ILE A 21 -10.24 6.38 3.48
CA ILE A 21 -8.78 6.35 3.54
C ILE A 21 -8.25 5.00 3.02
N ALA A 22 -8.86 3.88 3.43
CA ALA A 22 -8.49 2.54 2.95
C ALA A 22 -8.65 2.42 1.43
N THR A 23 -9.73 2.99 0.88
CA THR A 23 -10.01 3.00 -0.56
C THR A 23 -8.97 3.83 -1.32
N PHE A 24 -8.59 5.00 -0.79
CA PHE A 24 -7.53 5.82 -1.37
C PHE A 24 -6.18 5.09 -1.37
N LEU A 25 -5.80 4.46 -0.26
CA LEU A 25 -4.57 3.67 -0.17
C LEU A 25 -4.60 2.46 -1.11
N TYR A 26 -5.76 1.84 -1.31
CA TYR A 26 -5.95 0.77 -2.30
C TYR A 26 -5.77 1.29 -3.75
N ALA A 27 -6.20 2.51 -4.05
CA ALA A 27 -5.93 3.13 -5.36
C ALA A 27 -4.42 3.30 -5.60
N ILE A 28 -3.65 3.68 -4.56
CA ILE A 28 -2.18 3.73 -4.62
C ILE A 28 -1.62 2.33 -4.89
N THR A 29 -2.10 1.29 -4.20
CA THR A 29 -1.68 -0.09 -4.43
C THR A 29 -1.94 -0.54 -5.88
N CYS A 30 -3.10 -0.19 -6.44
CA CYS A 30 -3.41 -0.47 -7.85
C CYS A 30 -2.45 0.25 -8.80
N PHE A 31 -2.15 1.52 -8.54
CA PHE A 31 -1.21 2.29 -9.33
C PHE A 31 0.21 1.71 -9.26
N GLN A 32 0.67 1.33 -8.06
CA GLN A 32 1.97 0.69 -7.88
C GLN A 32 2.04 -0.68 -8.55
N ALA A 33 0.99 -1.49 -8.49
CA ALA A 33 0.92 -2.77 -9.20
C ALA A 33 0.97 -2.56 -10.72
N PHE A 34 0.26 -1.56 -11.24
CA PHE A 34 0.33 -1.15 -12.64
C PHE A 34 1.76 -0.76 -13.07
N LEU A 35 2.44 0.09 -12.29
CA LEU A 35 3.83 0.47 -12.56
C LEU A 35 4.78 -0.74 -12.57
N TYR A 36 4.57 -1.69 -11.66
CA TYR A 36 5.36 -2.91 -11.60
C TYR A 36 5.25 -3.71 -12.91
N TRP A 37 4.03 -3.93 -13.39
CA TRP A 37 3.80 -4.66 -14.65
C TRP A 37 4.31 -3.91 -15.88
N ARG A 38 4.17 -2.58 -15.90
CA ARG A 38 4.68 -1.74 -17.00
C ARG A 38 6.19 -1.75 -17.11
N THR A 39 6.89 -1.80 -15.97
CA THR A 39 8.35 -1.79 -15.93
C THR A 39 8.96 -3.09 -16.48
N LYS A 40 8.17 -4.18 -16.56
CA LYS A 40 8.63 -5.50 -17.03
C LYS A 40 9.93 -5.95 -16.33
N PHE A 41 9.95 -5.88 -15.00
CA PHE A 41 11.08 -6.38 -14.22
C PHE A 41 11.37 -7.85 -14.55
N ASN A 42 12.66 -8.19 -14.67
CA ASN A 42 13.11 -9.58 -14.81
C ASN A 42 13.18 -10.28 -13.45
N ASP A 43 12.08 -10.22 -12.70
CA ASP A 43 11.96 -10.87 -11.39
C ASP A 43 11.58 -12.35 -11.54
N TYR A 44 11.99 -13.16 -10.54
CA TYR A 44 11.61 -14.56 -10.46
C TYR A 44 10.08 -14.71 -10.37
N LEU A 45 9.56 -15.85 -10.87
CA LEU A 45 8.12 -16.12 -10.95
C LEU A 45 7.41 -15.92 -9.61
N GLY A 46 8.05 -16.29 -8.50
CA GLY A 46 7.53 -16.08 -7.15
C GLY A 46 7.22 -14.62 -6.80
N VAL A 47 8.04 -13.62 -7.16
CA VAL A 47 7.69 -12.19 -6.92
C VAL A 47 6.47 -11.80 -7.75
N ARG A 48 6.41 -12.27 -8.99
CA ARG A 48 5.32 -11.93 -9.91
C ARG A 48 3.99 -12.49 -9.40
N VAL A 49 4.01 -13.73 -8.90
CA VAL A 49 2.85 -14.36 -8.25
C VAL A 49 2.50 -13.63 -6.95
N LEU A 50 3.49 -13.26 -6.14
CA LEU A 50 3.28 -12.50 -4.90
C LEU A 50 2.57 -11.17 -5.16
N VAL A 51 3.03 -10.39 -6.15
CA VAL A 51 2.42 -9.10 -6.51
C VAL A 51 0.96 -9.27 -6.92
N TRP A 52 0.66 -10.29 -7.74
CA TRP A 52 -0.70 -10.63 -8.11
C TRP A 52 -1.56 -11.06 -6.92
N ALA A 53 -1.03 -11.93 -6.06
CA ALA A 53 -1.74 -12.42 -4.88
C ALA A 53 -2.08 -11.27 -3.92
N VAL A 54 -1.10 -10.42 -3.60
CA VAL A 54 -1.31 -9.25 -2.72
C VAL A 54 -2.34 -8.31 -3.33
N TRP A 55 -2.27 -8.00 -4.62
CA TRP A 55 -3.26 -7.14 -5.28
C TRP A 55 -4.68 -7.73 -5.22
N VAL A 56 -4.85 -9.03 -5.49
CA VAL A 56 -6.16 -9.70 -5.41
C VAL A 56 -6.71 -9.70 -3.98
N PHE A 57 -5.89 -10.06 -2.99
CA PHE A 57 -6.31 -10.05 -1.59
C PHE A 57 -6.67 -8.64 -1.12
N GLU A 58 -5.92 -7.64 -1.55
CA GLU A 58 -6.20 -6.23 -1.30
C GLU A 58 -7.53 -5.78 -1.90
N THR A 59 -7.85 -6.19 -3.12
CA THR A 59 -9.16 -5.94 -3.75
C THR A 59 -10.28 -6.57 -2.93
N MET A 60 -10.17 -7.86 -2.59
CA MET A 60 -11.19 -8.58 -1.83
C MET A 60 -11.40 -7.96 -0.43
N HIS A 61 -10.30 -7.59 0.25
CA HIS A 61 -10.35 -6.91 1.54
C HIS A 61 -11.11 -5.58 1.43
N THR A 62 -10.78 -4.72 0.46
CA THR A 62 -11.46 -3.44 0.26
C THR A 62 -12.94 -3.64 -0.07
N THR A 63 -13.27 -4.59 -0.94
CA THR A 63 -14.66 -4.91 -1.30
C THR A 63 -15.47 -5.38 -0.10
N CYS A 64 -14.90 -6.16 0.82
CA CYS A 64 -15.57 -6.57 2.05
C CYS A 64 -15.99 -5.37 2.93
N PHE A 65 -15.13 -4.35 3.01
CA PHE A 65 -15.43 -3.10 3.73
C PHE A 65 -16.45 -2.23 3.00
N TRP A 66 -16.46 -2.19 1.66
CA TRP A 66 -17.53 -1.52 0.90
C TRP A 66 -18.90 -2.15 1.14
N PHE A 67 -18.98 -3.49 1.11
CA PHE A 67 -20.22 -4.20 1.45
C PHE A 67 -20.67 -3.93 2.89
N TYR A 68 -19.72 -3.96 3.83
CA TYR A 68 -20.01 -3.67 5.23
C TYR A 68 -20.57 -2.25 5.40
N LEU A 69 -19.89 -1.27 4.81
CA LEU A 69 -20.25 0.15 4.89
C LEU A 69 -21.63 0.40 4.26
N TYR A 70 -21.91 -0.18 3.10
CA TYR A 70 -23.22 -0.09 2.45
C TYR A 70 -24.33 -0.69 3.32
N THR A 71 -24.12 -1.88 3.88
CA THR A 71 -25.12 -2.54 4.73
C THR A 71 -25.44 -1.71 5.97
N ILE A 72 -24.41 -1.21 6.67
CA ILE A 72 -24.62 -0.43 7.90
C ILE A 72 -25.24 0.95 7.60
N LEU A 73 -24.73 1.67 6.60
CA LEU A 73 -25.18 3.05 6.33
C LEU A 73 -26.50 3.14 5.57
N VAL A 74 -26.79 2.18 4.69
CA VAL A 74 -27.96 2.26 3.80
C VAL A 74 -29.03 1.28 4.24
N LYS A 75 -28.67 0.00 4.42
CA LYS A 75 -29.67 -1.06 4.65
C LYS A 75 -30.24 -1.05 6.07
N TYR A 76 -29.41 -0.78 7.08
CA TYR A 76 -29.81 -0.80 8.48
C TYR A 76 -29.93 0.60 9.11
N TYR A 77 -29.96 1.64 8.27
CA TYR A 77 -30.13 3.02 8.73
C TYR A 77 -31.40 3.16 9.60
N GLY A 78 -31.23 3.68 10.83
CA GLY A 78 -32.34 3.90 11.76
C GLY A 78 -32.84 2.66 12.51
N VAL A 79 -32.18 1.50 12.38
CA VAL A 79 -32.51 0.26 13.12
C VAL A 79 -31.29 -0.21 13.93
N PRO A 80 -31.10 0.30 15.18
CA PRO A 80 -29.90 0.03 15.98
C PRO A 80 -29.67 -1.46 16.26
N GLN A 81 -30.74 -2.24 16.46
CA GLN A 81 -30.63 -3.67 16.76
C GLN A 81 -30.03 -4.50 15.62
N GLU A 82 -30.14 -4.02 14.37
CA GLU A 82 -29.60 -4.71 13.19
C GLU A 82 -28.17 -4.22 12.85
N MET A 83 -27.78 -3.04 13.35
CA MET A 83 -26.40 -2.53 13.21
C MET A 83 -25.41 -3.26 14.13
N GLU A 84 -25.87 -3.75 15.28
CA GLU A 84 -25.08 -4.58 16.19
C GLU A 84 -24.95 -6.03 15.69
N GLN A 85 -25.73 -6.41 14.68
CA GLN A 85 -25.67 -7.75 14.12
C GLN A 85 -24.46 -7.96 13.22
N ARG A 86 -23.91 -9.17 13.37
CA ARG A 86 -22.74 -9.66 12.65
C ARG A 86 -22.89 -9.53 11.14
N HIS A 87 -22.00 -8.77 10.50
CA HIS A 87 -21.85 -8.83 9.05
C HIS A 87 -20.71 -9.79 8.65
N TRP A 88 -21.05 -10.79 7.84
CA TRP A 88 -20.12 -11.82 7.37
C TRP A 88 -18.89 -11.24 6.65
N SER A 89 -19.03 -10.07 6.01
CA SER A 89 -17.94 -9.45 5.25
C SER A 89 -16.76 -9.03 6.13
N VAL A 90 -17.01 -8.61 7.39
CA VAL A 90 -15.94 -8.25 8.34
C VAL A 90 -15.18 -9.49 8.80
N THR A 91 -15.87 -10.62 9.00
CA THR A 91 -15.19 -11.88 9.31
C THR A 91 -14.24 -12.30 8.18
N ILE A 92 -14.70 -12.18 6.94
CA ILE A 92 -13.89 -12.53 5.77
C ILE A 92 -12.74 -11.53 5.54
N SER A 93 -12.93 -10.24 5.86
CA SER A 93 -11.84 -9.27 5.73
C SER A 93 -10.65 -9.58 6.65
N ILE A 94 -10.88 -10.11 7.86
CA ILE A 94 -9.79 -10.53 8.77
C ILE A 94 -8.93 -11.61 8.11
N VAL A 95 -9.56 -12.56 7.41
CA VAL A 95 -8.82 -13.61 6.69
C VAL A 95 -7.96 -13.01 5.58
N PHE A 96 -8.52 -12.10 4.77
CA PHE A 96 -7.74 -11.45 3.72
C PHE A 96 -6.61 -10.58 4.29
N HIS A 97 -6.84 -9.90 5.41
CA HIS A 97 -5.80 -9.15 6.11
C HIS A 97 -4.63 -10.05 6.50
N GLY A 98 -4.89 -11.18 7.18
CA GLY A 98 -3.83 -12.13 7.55
C GLY A 98 -3.11 -12.74 6.35
N LEU A 99 -3.81 -12.96 5.22
CA LEU A 99 -3.16 -13.42 3.97
C LEU A 99 -2.22 -12.35 3.39
N ILE A 100 -2.60 -11.08 3.45
CA ILE A 100 -1.77 -9.96 3.00
C ILE A 100 -0.51 -9.85 3.87
N THR A 101 -0.66 -9.83 5.20
CA THR A 101 0.49 -9.72 6.11
C THR A 101 1.44 -10.91 5.94
N ALA A 102 0.90 -12.13 5.89
CA ALA A 102 1.69 -13.34 5.66
C ALA A 102 2.49 -13.29 4.35
N CYS A 103 1.87 -12.85 3.24
CA CYS A 103 2.55 -12.68 1.96
C CYS A 103 3.71 -11.67 2.05
N VAL A 104 3.44 -10.49 2.61
CA VAL A 104 4.41 -9.39 2.69
C VAL A 104 5.58 -9.75 3.61
N GLN A 105 5.30 -10.30 4.79
CA GLN A 105 6.32 -10.69 5.75
C GLN A 105 7.13 -11.89 5.30
N SER A 106 6.51 -12.86 4.62
CA SER A 106 7.23 -13.98 4.00
C SER A 106 8.24 -13.49 2.96
N TYR A 107 7.89 -12.45 2.20
CA TYR A 107 8.80 -11.82 1.25
C TYR A 107 9.96 -11.08 1.95
N TYR A 108 9.69 -10.34 3.02
CA TYR A 108 10.77 -9.71 3.80
C TYR A 108 11.72 -10.75 4.40
N SER A 109 11.19 -11.85 4.92
CA SER A 109 11.97 -12.99 5.41
C SER A 109 12.85 -13.61 4.32
N TYR A 110 12.29 -13.79 3.10
CA TYR A 110 13.05 -14.22 1.93
C TYR A 110 14.19 -13.24 1.59
N ARG A 111 13.95 -11.93 1.65
CA ARG A 111 15.01 -10.94 1.42
C ARG A 111 16.12 -11.04 2.46
N VAL A 112 15.79 -11.25 3.74
CA VAL A 112 16.78 -11.49 4.79
C VAL A 112 17.60 -12.75 4.46
N TYR A 113 16.97 -13.83 3.99
CA TYR A 113 17.67 -15.05 3.57
C TYR A 113 18.71 -14.80 2.47
N VAL A 114 18.31 -14.16 1.37
CA VAL A 114 19.21 -13.85 0.25
C VAL A 114 20.39 -12.99 0.72
N LEU A 115 20.14 -12.09 1.65
CA LEU A 115 21.12 -11.14 2.18
C LEU A 115 22.00 -11.70 3.31
N SER A 116 21.64 -12.86 3.86
CA SER A 116 22.36 -13.54 4.93
C SER A 116 23.54 -14.38 4.44
N SER A 117 23.82 -14.39 3.12
CA SER A 117 24.83 -15.27 2.49
C SER A 117 24.66 -16.75 2.86
N GLY A 118 23.41 -17.22 2.95
CA GLY A 118 23.13 -18.64 3.20
C GLY A 118 23.13 -19.06 4.68
N ARG A 119 23.15 -18.13 5.66
CA ARG A 119 22.88 -18.50 7.07
C ARG A 119 21.37 -18.58 7.29
N TRP A 120 20.89 -19.77 7.62
CA TRP A 120 19.46 -20.10 7.71
C TRP A 120 18.78 -19.73 9.02
N LEU A 121 19.53 -19.52 10.11
CA LEU A 121 18.95 -19.34 11.44
C LEU A 121 18.01 -18.12 11.53
N ILE A 122 18.46 -16.94 11.10
CA ILE A 122 17.64 -15.72 11.22
C ILE A 122 16.41 -15.76 10.29
N PRO A 123 16.53 -16.12 9.00
CA PRO A 123 15.37 -16.20 8.12
C PRO A 123 14.34 -17.24 8.55
N THR A 124 14.77 -18.37 9.10
CA THR A 124 13.84 -19.40 9.61
C THR A 124 13.08 -18.92 10.83
N ILE A 125 13.72 -18.16 11.73
CA ILE A 125 13.03 -17.49 12.84
C ILE A 125 11.99 -16.49 12.32
N CYS A 126 12.34 -15.65 11.34
CA CYS A 126 11.41 -14.71 10.72
C CYS A 126 10.21 -15.41 10.06
N TRP A 127 10.43 -16.51 9.34
CA TRP A 127 9.33 -17.30 8.76
C TRP A 127 8.47 -17.99 9.82
N MET A 128 9.06 -18.49 10.91
CA MET A 128 8.30 -19.08 12.02
C MET A 128 7.39 -18.03 12.68
N LEU A 129 7.93 -16.83 12.94
CA LEU A 129 7.18 -15.70 13.48
C LEU A 129 5.99 -15.32 12.57
N CYS A 130 6.25 -15.19 11.26
CA CYS A 130 5.22 -14.91 10.26
C CYS A 130 4.15 -16.02 10.20
N GLY A 131 4.55 -17.28 10.28
CA GLY A 131 3.63 -18.42 10.33
C GLY A 131 2.76 -18.42 11.59
N MET A 132 3.34 -18.09 12.74
CA MET A 132 2.59 -17.97 14.00
C MET A 132 1.53 -16.88 13.94
N GLU A 133 1.86 -15.72 13.38
CA GLU A 133 0.90 -14.62 13.17
C GLU A 133 -0.23 -15.04 12.21
N ALA A 134 0.10 -15.66 11.07
CA ALA A 134 -0.92 -16.10 10.12
C ALA A 134 -1.91 -17.11 10.73
N VAL A 135 -1.40 -18.01 11.59
CA VAL A 135 -2.24 -18.95 12.36
C VAL A 135 -3.07 -18.20 13.41
N GLY A 136 -2.50 -17.20 14.08
CA GLY A 136 -3.18 -16.32 15.02
C GLY A 136 -4.38 -15.59 14.38
N ALA A 137 -4.14 -14.93 13.25
CA ALA A 137 -5.19 -14.24 12.48
C ALA A 137 -6.30 -15.19 12.02
N LEU A 138 -5.96 -16.40 11.57
CA LEU A 138 -6.95 -17.40 11.18
C LEU A 138 -7.75 -17.92 12.39
N ALA A 139 -7.08 -18.18 13.51
CA ALA A 139 -7.73 -18.59 14.75
C ALA A 139 -8.70 -17.51 15.24
N LEU A 140 -8.31 -16.23 15.16
CA LEU A 140 -9.15 -15.09 15.50
C LEU A 140 -10.36 -14.98 14.57
N ALA A 141 -10.17 -15.15 13.25
CA ALA A 141 -11.27 -15.16 12.30
C ALA A 141 -12.27 -16.32 12.55
N ILE A 142 -11.78 -17.52 12.87
CA ILE A 142 -12.63 -18.67 13.21
C ILE A 142 -13.36 -18.44 14.53
N LEU A 143 -12.68 -17.89 15.54
CA LEU A 143 -13.30 -17.59 16.82
C LEU A 143 -14.39 -16.53 16.66
N PHE A 144 -14.11 -15.46 15.92
CA PHE A 144 -15.08 -14.45 15.55
C PHE A 144 -16.26 -15.05 14.76
N TYR A 145 -15.99 -16.03 13.90
CA TYR A 145 -17.04 -16.76 13.18
C TYR A 145 -17.92 -17.61 14.10
N ARG A 146 -17.33 -18.30 15.07
CA ARG A 146 -17.99 -19.33 15.90
C ARG A 146 -18.74 -18.76 17.09
N VAL A 147 -18.16 -17.76 17.76
CA VAL A 147 -18.70 -17.22 19.02
C VAL A 147 -19.58 -15.98 18.75
N GLY A 148 -19.55 -15.43 17.53
CA GLY A 148 -20.27 -14.22 17.14
C GLY A 148 -19.56 -12.94 17.59
N PRO A 149 -20.14 -11.74 17.36
CA PRO A 149 -19.76 -10.54 18.10
C PRO A 149 -20.19 -10.81 19.54
N VAL A 150 -19.33 -11.47 20.30
CA VAL A 150 -19.52 -11.57 21.74
C VAL A 150 -19.45 -10.14 22.21
N VAL A 151 -20.62 -9.58 22.46
CA VAL A 151 -20.86 -8.38 23.25
C VAL A 151 -19.69 -8.21 24.21
N TRP A 152 -18.77 -7.32 23.89
CA TRP A 152 -17.92 -6.59 24.85
C TRP A 152 -17.46 -7.41 26.06
N THR A 153 -17.02 -8.66 25.86
CA THR A 153 -16.44 -9.45 26.94
C THR A 153 -14.94 -9.20 26.96
N GLU A 154 -14.38 -8.94 28.14
CA GLU A 154 -12.94 -8.73 28.40
C GLU A 154 -12.02 -9.73 27.66
N LYS A 155 -12.51 -10.95 27.39
CA LYS A 155 -11.78 -12.00 26.67
C LYS A 155 -11.49 -11.67 25.20
N TRP A 156 -12.34 -10.88 24.53
CA TRP A 156 -12.17 -10.55 23.12
C TRP A 156 -11.15 -9.44 22.93
N GLU A 157 -11.21 -8.40 23.77
CA GLU A 157 -10.21 -7.33 23.84
C GLU A 157 -8.82 -7.91 24.08
N PHE A 158 -8.69 -8.85 25.01
CA PHE A 158 -7.42 -9.50 25.32
C PHE A 158 -6.82 -10.23 24.11
N LEU A 159 -7.62 -10.99 23.36
CA LEU A 159 -7.14 -11.73 22.19
C LEU A 159 -6.76 -10.80 21.03
N ALA A 160 -7.59 -9.80 20.73
CA ALA A 160 -7.27 -8.82 19.69
C ALA A 160 -6.01 -8.01 20.05
N THR A 161 -5.87 -7.59 21.31
CA THR A 161 -4.69 -6.87 21.82
C THR A 161 -3.42 -7.71 21.68
N ILE A 162 -3.48 -9.01 22.02
CA ILE A 162 -2.35 -9.92 21.85
C ILE A 162 -1.99 -10.07 20.38
N ASP A 163 -2.97 -10.29 19.50
CA ASP A 163 -2.74 -10.49 18.06
C ASP A 163 -2.03 -9.28 17.44
N ILE A 164 -2.52 -8.07 17.70
CA ILE A 164 -1.90 -6.81 17.23
C ILE A 164 -0.53 -6.59 17.86
N GLY A 165 -0.36 -6.96 19.13
CA GLY A 165 0.93 -6.87 19.82
C GLY A 165 1.97 -7.81 19.22
N VAL A 166 1.57 -9.03 18.83
CA VAL A 166 2.41 -9.99 18.12
C VAL A 166 2.77 -9.46 16.74
N ASP A 167 1.79 -8.98 15.96
CA ASP A 167 2.03 -8.40 14.63
C ASP A 167 3.01 -7.21 14.68
N LEU A 168 2.85 -6.30 15.65
CA LEU A 168 3.81 -5.21 15.89
C LEU A 168 5.23 -5.74 16.17
N ALA A 169 5.35 -6.75 17.04
CA ALA A 169 6.65 -7.33 17.40
C ALA A 169 7.30 -8.02 16.19
N VAL A 170 6.54 -8.79 15.42
CA VAL A 170 7.01 -9.46 14.19
C VAL A 170 7.46 -8.43 13.16
N GLY A 171 6.68 -7.36 12.95
CA GLY A 171 7.02 -6.26 12.05
C GLY A 171 8.32 -5.55 12.42
N VAL A 172 8.53 -5.25 13.70
CA VAL A 172 9.77 -4.62 14.21
C VAL A 172 10.98 -5.52 14.01
N VAL A 173 10.86 -6.82 14.34
CA VAL A 173 11.94 -7.80 14.16
C VAL A 173 12.30 -7.93 12.69
N ASN A 174 11.33 -8.12 11.80
CA ASN A 174 11.57 -8.26 10.37
C ASN A 174 12.22 -7.00 9.76
N THR A 175 11.72 -5.81 10.13
CA THR A 175 12.28 -4.54 9.65
C THR A 175 13.72 -4.36 10.12
N THR A 176 13.99 -4.64 11.40
CA THR A 176 15.32 -4.48 11.98
C THR A 176 16.33 -5.45 11.37
N MET A 177 15.94 -6.72 11.19
CA MET A 177 16.79 -7.72 10.55
C MET A 177 17.08 -7.38 9.09
N LEU A 178 16.07 -6.94 8.33
CA LEU A 178 16.26 -6.50 6.96
C LEU A 178 17.26 -5.33 6.89
N CYS A 179 17.10 -4.32 7.75
CA CYS A 179 18.00 -3.17 7.79
C CYS A 179 19.43 -3.55 8.19
N TYR A 180 19.60 -4.40 9.20
CA TYR A 180 20.90 -4.87 9.68
C TYR A 180 21.68 -5.57 8.56
N TYR A 181 21.06 -6.53 7.87
CA TYR A 181 21.71 -7.27 6.80
C TYR A 181 21.99 -6.40 5.56
N LEU A 182 21.14 -5.41 5.27
CA LEU A 182 21.35 -4.47 4.15
C LEU A 182 22.54 -3.57 4.43
N HIS A 183 22.68 -3.10 5.68
CA HIS A 183 23.83 -2.31 6.10
C HIS A 183 25.14 -3.10 5.99
N ARG A 184 25.12 -4.37 6.41
CA ARG A 184 26.30 -5.26 6.34
C ARG A 184 26.76 -5.57 4.91
N ARG A 185 25.87 -5.39 3.93
CA ARG A 185 26.11 -5.68 2.50
C ARG A 185 26.63 -4.51 1.70
N LYS A 186 26.95 -3.39 2.37
CA LYS A 186 27.71 -2.30 1.77
C LYS A 186 29.06 -2.82 1.26
N THR A 187 29.40 -2.43 0.04
CA THR A 187 30.52 -2.97 -0.74
C THR A 187 31.71 -2.01 -0.79
N GLY A 188 31.54 -0.76 -0.34
CA GLY A 188 32.52 0.31 -0.44
C GLY A 188 32.43 1.12 -1.75
N TYR A 189 31.65 0.66 -2.72
CA TYR A 189 31.40 1.41 -3.96
C TYR A 189 30.31 2.45 -3.75
N ARG A 190 30.63 3.74 -3.99
CA ARG A 190 29.77 4.89 -3.68
C ARG A 190 28.36 4.80 -4.29
N SER A 191 28.22 4.35 -5.54
CA SER A 191 26.92 4.23 -6.20
C SER A 191 26.06 3.11 -5.61
N THR A 192 26.64 1.94 -5.38
CA THR A 192 25.96 0.79 -4.76
C THR A 192 25.56 1.09 -3.33
N ASP A 193 26.46 1.68 -2.54
CA ASP A 193 26.22 1.96 -1.13
C ASP A 193 25.19 3.09 -0.94
N GLN A 194 25.10 4.04 -1.87
CA GLN A 194 24.02 5.03 -1.92
C GLN A 194 22.66 4.38 -2.20
N MET A 195 22.59 3.45 -3.15
CA MET A 195 21.35 2.69 -3.42
C MET A 195 20.94 1.86 -2.20
N VAL A 196 21.88 1.15 -1.57
CA VAL A 196 21.65 0.38 -0.35
C VAL A 196 21.12 1.28 0.77
N THR A 197 21.77 2.43 1.01
CA THR A 197 21.36 3.36 2.08
C THR A 197 19.94 3.86 1.89
N LYS A 198 19.55 4.22 0.66
CA LYS A 198 18.17 4.62 0.35
C LYS A 198 17.16 3.51 0.56
N ILE A 199 17.50 2.26 0.21
CA ILE A 199 16.60 1.13 0.49
C ILE A 199 16.45 0.92 2.01
N ILE A 200 17.51 1.14 2.81
CA ILE A 200 17.41 1.11 4.28
C ILE A 200 16.48 2.21 4.77
N GLU A 201 16.71 3.47 4.37
CA GLU A 201 15.88 4.62 4.77
C GLU A 201 14.40 4.34 4.51
N TRP A 202 14.09 3.89 3.30
CA TRP A 202 12.71 3.60 2.90
C TRP A 202 12.11 2.37 3.62
N SER A 203 12.93 1.36 3.94
CA SER A 203 12.51 0.21 4.77
C SER A 203 12.22 0.65 6.21
N VAL A 204 13.00 1.58 6.76
CA VAL A 204 12.77 2.17 8.08
C VAL A 204 11.52 3.03 8.09
N GLU A 205 11.33 3.89 7.09
CA GLU A 205 10.13 4.73 6.96
C GLU A 205 8.86 3.86 6.89
N SER A 206 8.85 2.85 6.03
CA SER A 206 7.70 1.94 5.89
C SER A 206 7.46 1.07 7.13
N GLY A 207 8.52 0.59 7.78
CA GLY A 207 8.42 -0.12 9.06
C GLY A 207 7.93 0.76 10.21
N LEU A 208 8.33 2.04 10.23
CA LEU A 208 7.87 3.00 11.23
C LEU A 208 6.39 3.34 11.03
N VAL A 209 5.94 3.54 9.78
CA VAL A 209 4.52 3.81 9.48
C VAL A 209 3.63 2.65 9.91
N THR A 210 4.04 1.40 9.62
CA THR A 210 3.29 0.21 10.03
C THR A 210 3.30 0.01 11.54
N ALA A 211 4.42 0.26 12.21
CA ALA A 211 4.53 0.20 13.68
C ALA A 211 3.67 1.27 14.38
N LEU A 212 3.68 2.52 13.89
CA LEU A 212 2.85 3.60 14.43
C LEU A 212 1.37 3.32 14.23
N ALA A 213 1.00 2.76 13.06
CA ALA A 213 -0.38 2.38 12.80
C ALA A 213 -0.84 1.25 13.75
N ALA A 214 -0.02 0.20 13.94
CA ALA A 214 -0.32 -0.87 14.91
C ALA A 214 -0.42 -0.33 16.35
N LEU A 215 0.49 0.56 16.75
CA LEU A 215 0.44 1.19 18.07
C LEU A 215 -0.84 2.02 18.25
N ALA A 216 -1.26 2.77 17.23
CA ALA A 216 -2.49 3.54 17.28
C ALA A 216 -3.73 2.62 17.39
N ILE A 217 -3.73 1.48 16.70
CA ILE A 217 -4.80 0.47 16.81
C ILE A 217 -4.80 -0.15 18.22
N LEU A 218 -3.62 -0.46 18.77
CA LEU A 218 -3.47 -1.01 20.12
C LEU A 218 -4.01 -0.03 21.18
N ILE A 219 -3.66 1.26 21.06
CA ILE A 219 -4.19 2.32 21.93
C ILE A 219 -5.71 2.41 21.79
N ALA A 220 -6.23 2.39 20.56
CA ALA A 220 -7.68 2.43 20.34
C ALA A 220 -8.40 1.23 20.97
N CYS A 221 -7.81 0.04 20.90
CA CYS A 221 -8.33 -1.18 21.53
C CYS A 221 -8.37 -1.08 23.06
N LEU A 222 -7.40 -0.40 23.68
CA LEU A 222 -7.32 -0.25 25.13
C LEU A 222 -8.16 0.92 25.68
N VAL A 223 -8.29 2.02 24.93
CA VAL A 223 -8.95 3.25 25.40
C VAL A 223 -10.45 3.25 25.10
N ALA A 224 -10.84 2.68 23.96
CA ALA A 224 -12.22 2.72 23.50
C ALA A 224 -12.66 1.35 22.96
N PRO A 225 -12.62 0.29 23.81
CA PRO A 225 -13.06 -1.04 23.40
C PRO A 225 -14.48 -0.94 22.85
N ASP A 226 -15.41 -0.34 23.62
CA ASP A 226 -16.74 0.26 23.36
C ASP A 226 -17.16 0.66 21.94
N THR A 227 -16.20 0.94 21.06
CA THR A 227 -16.44 1.66 19.81
C THR A 227 -15.94 0.88 18.60
N ALA A 228 -16.64 1.00 17.46
CA ALA A 228 -16.15 0.41 16.21
C ALA A 228 -14.89 1.11 15.64
N VAL A 229 -14.20 1.93 16.44
CA VAL A 229 -12.96 2.63 16.09
C VAL A 229 -11.86 1.62 15.77
N TYR A 230 -11.74 0.53 16.55
CA TYR A 230 -10.80 -0.55 16.25
C TYR A 230 -11.03 -1.13 14.84
N ILE A 231 -12.27 -1.53 14.53
CA ILE A 231 -12.64 -2.07 13.21
C ILE A 231 -12.36 -1.05 12.11
N SER A 232 -12.64 0.23 12.37
CA SER A 232 -12.36 1.34 11.45
C SER A 232 -10.87 1.40 11.11
N MET A 233 -9.98 1.33 12.11
CA MET A 233 -8.55 1.39 11.86
C MET A 233 -7.99 0.15 11.16
N THR A 234 -8.54 -1.04 11.43
CA THR A 234 -8.13 -2.26 10.71
C THR A 234 -8.42 -2.19 9.20
N SER A 235 -9.40 -1.38 8.77
CA SER A 235 -9.79 -1.25 7.36
C SER A 235 -8.65 -0.78 6.45
N PHE A 236 -7.81 0.13 6.93
CA PHE A 236 -6.68 0.68 6.18
C PHE A 236 -5.32 0.12 6.62
N TYR A 237 -5.25 -0.61 7.74
CA TYR A 237 -3.99 -1.13 8.29
C TYR A 237 -3.23 -2.04 7.30
N GLY A 238 -3.92 -3.03 6.73
CA GLY A 238 -3.34 -3.93 5.72
C GLY A 238 -2.79 -3.21 4.48
N LYS A 239 -3.31 -2.02 4.17
CA LYS A 239 -2.90 -1.21 3.01
C LYS A 239 -1.47 -0.69 3.17
N PHE A 240 -1.01 -0.45 4.40
CA PHE A 240 0.37 -0.01 4.63
C PHE A 240 1.38 -1.09 4.26
N PHE A 241 1.11 -2.37 4.57
CA PHE A 241 1.96 -3.49 4.19
C PHE A 241 2.07 -3.64 2.67
N SER A 242 0.93 -3.63 1.98
CA SER A 242 0.86 -3.78 0.52
C SER A 242 1.57 -2.64 -0.21
N ASN A 243 1.29 -1.39 0.20
CA ASN A 243 1.94 -0.21 -0.37
C ASN A 243 3.44 -0.20 -0.09
N ALA A 244 3.87 -0.65 1.10
CA ALA A 244 5.28 -0.79 1.39
C ALA A 244 5.94 -1.83 0.47
N LEU A 245 5.40 -3.05 0.39
CA LEU A 245 5.96 -4.08 -0.48
C LEU A 245 6.14 -3.60 -1.93
N LEU A 246 5.08 -3.05 -2.51
CA LEU A 246 5.07 -2.61 -3.91
C LEU A 246 5.99 -1.40 -4.15
N ALA A 247 6.03 -0.44 -3.24
CA ALA A 247 6.98 0.67 -3.33
C ALA A 247 8.43 0.18 -3.26
N SER A 248 8.75 -0.81 -2.41
CA SER A 248 10.07 -1.44 -2.35
C SER A 248 10.45 -2.07 -3.70
N LEU A 249 9.50 -2.76 -4.34
CA LEU A 249 9.70 -3.41 -5.63
C LEU A 249 9.89 -2.39 -6.74
N ASN A 250 9.04 -1.35 -6.79
CA ASN A 250 9.06 -0.30 -7.81
C ASN A 250 10.23 0.66 -7.67
N GLY A 251 10.78 0.83 -6.47
CA GLY A 251 11.98 1.63 -6.21
C GLY A 251 13.23 1.14 -6.95
N ARG A 252 13.20 -0.06 -7.54
CA ARG A 252 14.26 -0.63 -8.39
C ARG A 252 14.16 -0.20 -9.87
N GLY A 253 13.03 0.37 -10.28
CA GLY A 253 12.71 0.68 -11.68
C GLY A 253 13.13 2.07 -12.15
N PRO A 254 12.93 2.40 -13.44
CA PRO A 254 13.22 3.71 -14.01
C PRO A 254 12.33 4.81 -13.45
N PHE A 255 11.13 4.46 -12.97
CA PHE A 255 10.20 5.35 -12.26
C PHE A 255 10.50 5.47 -10.77
N SER A 256 11.65 4.94 -10.34
CA SER A 256 12.11 5.12 -8.98
C SER A 256 12.32 6.60 -8.69
N PRO A 257 11.77 7.14 -7.59
CA PRO A 257 12.07 8.52 -7.17
C PRO A 257 13.57 8.74 -6.92
N PHE A 258 14.37 7.67 -6.89
CA PHE A 258 15.80 7.68 -6.64
C PHE A 258 16.67 7.80 -7.88
N ARG A 259 16.11 7.71 -9.10
CA ARG A 259 16.87 8.10 -10.30
C ARG A 259 16.94 9.63 -10.31
N PRO A 260 18.13 10.25 -10.33
CA PRO A 260 18.22 11.60 -10.83
C PRO A 260 17.53 11.58 -12.19
N MET A 261 16.54 12.44 -12.40
CA MET A 261 16.12 12.75 -13.75
C MET A 261 17.39 13.24 -14.43
N LEU A 262 18.06 12.35 -15.15
CA LEU A 262 19.14 12.71 -16.04
C LEU A 262 18.45 13.59 -17.05
N ILE A 263 18.43 14.90 -16.77
CA ILE A 263 18.15 15.91 -17.77
C ILE A 263 19.15 15.54 -18.88
N PRO A 264 18.68 15.07 -20.04
CA PRO A 264 19.60 14.76 -21.12
C PRO A 264 20.45 16.02 -21.30
N PRO A 265 21.79 15.92 -21.33
CA PRO A 265 22.61 17.08 -21.63
C PRO A 265 22.04 17.66 -22.91
N THR A 266 21.63 18.93 -22.85
CA THR A 266 21.18 19.69 -24.01
C THR A 266 22.21 19.43 -25.09
N GLN A 267 21.86 18.67 -26.12
CA GLN A 267 22.76 18.43 -27.24
C GLN A 267 22.92 19.79 -27.93
N SER A 268 23.91 20.56 -27.52
CA SER A 268 24.51 21.54 -28.39
C SER A 268 25.16 20.73 -29.50
N THR A 269 24.46 20.66 -30.63
CA THR A 269 24.92 20.03 -31.87
C THR A 269 26.23 20.71 -32.29
N MET A 270 27.36 20.16 -31.89
CA MET A 270 28.65 20.41 -32.53
C MET A 270 29.16 19.06 -33.01
N GLY A 271 29.10 18.88 -34.32
CA GLY A 271 29.26 17.59 -34.99
C GLY A 271 30.59 16.92 -34.64
N THR A 272 30.50 15.68 -34.18
CA THR A 272 31.58 14.71 -34.36
C THR A 272 30.94 13.37 -34.65
N MET A 273 31.20 12.88 -35.86
CA MET A 273 30.67 11.65 -36.41
C MET A 273 31.30 10.47 -35.66
N GLY A 274 30.55 9.85 -34.75
CA GLY A 274 30.97 8.67 -33.99
C GLY A 274 29.88 7.62 -34.03
N ILE A 275 30.21 6.46 -34.58
CA ILE A 275 29.34 5.28 -34.69
C ILE A 275 28.94 4.83 -33.28
N SER A 276 27.64 4.85 -32.96
CA SER A 276 27.10 4.25 -31.74
C SER A 276 26.20 3.07 -32.08
N THR A 277 26.61 1.90 -31.59
CA THR A 277 25.83 0.67 -31.58
C THR A 277 24.67 0.81 -30.58
N GLY A 278 23.49 0.38 -31.01
CA GLY A 278 22.22 0.69 -30.35
C GLY A 278 22.06 0.10 -28.95
N SER A 279 21.61 0.94 -28.01
CA SER A 279 20.79 0.53 -26.88
C SER A 279 19.54 1.41 -26.83
N THR A 280 18.39 0.87 -27.23
CA THR A 280 17.08 1.52 -27.12
C THR A 280 16.66 1.64 -25.67
N VAL A 281 16.79 2.83 -25.10
CA VAL A 281 16.06 3.24 -23.89
C VAL A 281 14.72 3.81 -24.36
N PRO A 282 13.56 3.34 -23.87
CA PRO A 282 12.28 3.92 -24.24
C PRO A 282 12.13 5.29 -23.55
N ASN A 283 12.43 6.36 -24.28
CA ASN A 283 12.13 7.74 -23.86
C ASN A 283 10.65 8.04 -24.08
N PHE A 284 9.95 8.44 -23.03
CA PHE A 284 8.59 8.93 -23.11
C PHE A 284 8.64 10.43 -23.43
N ALA A 285 8.66 10.78 -24.72
CA ALA A 285 8.38 12.13 -25.17
C ALA A 285 6.87 12.27 -25.37
N VAL A 286 6.20 13.04 -24.50
CA VAL A 286 4.82 13.47 -24.74
C VAL A 286 4.87 14.53 -25.84
N HIS A 287 4.52 14.15 -27.06
CA HIS A 287 4.32 15.11 -28.15
C HIS A 287 3.03 15.90 -27.86
N ILE A 288 3.17 17.05 -27.21
CA ILE A 288 2.08 18.04 -27.16
C ILE A 288 2.01 18.65 -28.55
N SER A 289 1.00 18.25 -29.32
CA SER A 289 0.70 18.85 -30.61
C SER A 289 -0.12 20.10 -30.33
N GLU A 290 0.55 21.24 -30.20
CA GLU A 290 -0.14 22.53 -30.12
C GLU A 290 -0.63 22.87 -31.54
N THR A 291 -1.89 22.54 -31.84
CA THR A 291 -2.53 23.01 -33.07
C THR A 291 -2.93 24.46 -32.88
N THR A 292 -2.01 25.38 -33.15
CA THR A 292 -2.36 26.79 -33.33
C THR A 292 -3.12 26.93 -34.65
N GLU A 293 -4.46 27.00 -34.59
CA GLU A 293 -5.25 27.44 -35.73
C GLU A 293 -4.89 28.89 -36.05
N MET A 294 -4.11 29.08 -37.11
CA MET A 294 -3.76 30.39 -37.63
C MET A 294 -4.97 30.92 -38.41
N SER A 295 -5.92 31.55 -37.71
CA SER A 295 -7.00 32.30 -38.36
C SER A 295 -6.41 33.50 -39.09
N SER A 296 -6.33 33.42 -40.42
CA SER A 296 -5.87 34.50 -41.29
C SER A 296 -6.87 35.66 -41.25
N PHE A 297 -6.59 36.67 -40.42
CA PHE A 297 -7.30 37.95 -40.48
C PHE A 297 -6.58 38.85 -41.50
N SER A 298 -7.10 38.87 -42.73
CA SER A 298 -6.67 39.81 -43.77
C SER A 298 -7.22 41.21 -43.47
N SER A 299 -6.35 42.17 -43.19
CA SER A 299 -6.69 43.60 -43.22
C SER A 299 -6.81 44.09 -44.66
N PRO A 300 -7.89 44.80 -45.06
CA PRO A 300 -8.00 45.39 -46.39
C PRO A 300 -7.42 46.81 -46.39
N ASN A 301 -6.55 47.10 -47.35
CA ASN A 301 -6.05 48.46 -47.60
C ASN A 301 -6.67 49.02 -48.90
N LYS A 302 -7.61 49.94 -48.70
CA LYS A 302 -7.95 51.18 -49.45
C LYS A 302 -7.99 51.24 -51.00
N THR A 303 -9.14 51.78 -51.44
CA THR A 303 -9.43 52.77 -52.52
C THR A 303 -9.45 52.34 -53.99
N ALA A 304 -10.62 52.44 -54.66
CA ALA A 304 -11.00 53.50 -55.61
C ALA A 304 -12.38 53.23 -56.28
N PHE A 305 -12.91 54.27 -56.93
CA PHE A 305 -14.28 54.58 -57.38
C PHE A 305 -14.81 53.89 -58.67
N ASP A 306 -16.08 54.19 -58.96
CA ASP A 306 -16.90 54.07 -60.20
C ASP A 306 -17.96 52.95 -60.16
N GLY A 307 -19.26 53.12 -60.39
CA GLY A 307 -20.03 54.19 -61.03
C GLY A 307 -20.86 53.61 -62.18
N VAL A 308 -22.20 53.56 -62.05
CA VAL A 308 -23.22 53.39 -63.12
C VAL A 308 -23.20 52.00 -63.80
N ILE A 309 -24.24 51.15 -63.76
CA ILE A 309 -25.62 51.23 -64.31
C ILE A 309 -26.51 50.33 -63.44
#